data_AF-A0A3P1Y050-F1
#
_entry.id   AF-A0A3P1Y050-F1
#
_cell.length_a   1.000
_cell.length_b   1.000
_cell.length_c   1.000
_cell.angle_alpha   90.00
_cell.angle_beta   90.00
_cell.angle_gamma   90.00
#
_symmetry.space_group_name_H-M   'P 1'
#
loop_
_entity.id
_entity.type
_entity.pdbx_description
1 polymer ?
#
loop_
_entity_poly.entity_id
_entity_poly.type
_entity_poly.pdbx_seq_one_letter_code
_entity_poly.pdbx_strand_id
1 'polypeptide(L)'
;MDKKHADAVRTEKKASASQKVSAQRVFHSLERRYLSQEARSLAVCLMDSQSVPPEVTERAIQQALVLGVMSGSPIDASTFESLFEAVALDPSFKVPFAVSISLPPSGNWVC
;
A
#
# COMPACT_ATOMS: atom_id res chain seq x y z
N MET A 1 40.07 26.60 -32.03
CA MET A 1 38.62 26.38 -32.08
C MET A 1 38.22 25.61 -30.85
N ASP A 2 37.52 26.33 -29.99
CA ASP A 2 36.84 25.90 -28.79
C ASP A 2 35.81 24.80 -29.08
N LYS A 3 35.76 23.77 -28.21
CA LYS A 3 34.47 23.28 -27.69
C LYS A 3 34.64 22.53 -26.38
N LYS A 4 34.28 23.19 -25.28
CA LYS A 4 33.86 22.58 -24.01
C LYS A 4 32.57 21.79 -24.21
N HIS A 5 32.43 20.65 -23.55
CA HIS A 5 31.24 20.14 -22.83
C HIS A 5 31.74 18.91 -22.04
N ALA A 6 31.95 18.98 -20.72
CA ALA A 6 30.96 19.08 -19.65
C ALA A 6 29.98 17.90 -19.63
N ASP A 7 30.12 17.11 -18.56
CA ASP A 7 29.04 16.73 -17.64
C ASP A 7 28.64 15.24 -17.53
N ALA A 8 28.31 14.92 -16.27
CA ALA A 8 27.58 13.78 -15.78
C ALA A 8 28.30 12.42 -15.70
N VAL A 9 29.13 12.33 -14.66
CA VAL A 9 29.18 11.18 -13.74
C VAL A 9 27.79 10.55 -13.61
N ARG A 10 27.57 9.40 -14.26
CA ARG A 10 26.43 8.54 -13.97
C ARG A 10 26.92 7.42 -13.07
N THR A 11 27.13 7.77 -11.81
CA THR A 11 27.34 6.80 -10.74
C THR A 11 26.15 5.85 -10.76
N GLU A 12 26.41 4.62 -11.18
CA GLU A 12 25.55 3.48 -10.94
C GLU A 12 25.38 3.36 -9.42
N LYS A 13 24.32 3.96 -8.87
CA LYS A 13 23.79 3.57 -7.57
C LYS A 13 23.13 2.22 -7.76
N LYS A 14 23.97 1.18 -7.90
CA LYS A 14 23.60 -0.19 -7.61
C LYS A 14 23.35 -0.22 -6.11
N ALA A 15 22.12 0.11 -5.73
CA ALA A 15 21.64 -0.11 -4.38
C ALA A 15 21.80 -1.61 -4.14
N SER A 16 22.86 -1.96 -3.43
CA SER A 16 23.06 -3.26 -2.81
C SER A 16 21.94 -3.43 -1.80
N ALA A 17 20.76 -3.82 -2.27
CA ALA A 17 19.75 -4.39 -1.43
C ALA A 17 20.32 -5.72 -0.98
N SER A 18 20.92 -5.76 0.22
CA SER A 18 20.88 -6.98 1.01
C SER A 18 19.44 -7.46 0.93
N GLN A 19 19.23 -8.58 0.25
CA GLN A 19 17.94 -9.18 0.04
C GLN A 19 17.48 -9.68 1.41
N LYS A 20 17.03 -8.75 2.26
CA LYS A 20 16.19 -9.05 3.41
C LYS A 20 14.98 -9.70 2.78
N VAL A 21 14.83 -10.99 3.04
CA VAL A 21 13.60 -11.71 2.78
C VAL A 21 12.58 -11.09 3.74
N SER A 22 11.99 -9.96 3.34
CA SER A 22 10.84 -9.39 4.02
C SER A 22 9.62 -10.16 3.54
N ALA A 23 8.82 -10.65 4.49
CA ALA A 23 7.59 -11.34 4.17
C ALA A 23 6.73 -10.44 3.26
N GLN A 24 6.46 -10.90 2.04
CA GLN A 24 5.66 -10.13 1.09
C GLN A 24 4.18 -10.49 1.25
N ARG A 25 3.36 -9.46 1.48
CA ARG A 25 1.91 -9.61 1.52
C ARG A 25 1.36 -9.80 0.11
N VAL A 26 0.64 -10.89 -0.10
CA VAL A 26 -0.05 -11.18 -1.37
C VAL A 26 -1.45 -10.61 -1.33
N PHE A 27 -1.74 -9.70 -2.27
CA PHE A 27 -3.07 -9.11 -2.39
C PHE A 27 -4.11 -10.07 -2.97
N HIS A 28 -5.26 -10.15 -2.32
CA HIS A 28 -6.40 -10.94 -2.79
C HIS A 28 -6.94 -10.38 -4.12
N SER A 29 -7.69 -11.18 -4.88
CA SER A 29 -8.26 -10.76 -6.18
C SER A 29 -9.19 -9.55 -6.05
N LEU A 30 -9.97 -9.50 -4.96
CA LEU A 30 -10.85 -8.37 -4.63
C LEU A 30 -10.05 -7.11 -4.29
N GLU A 31 -8.99 -7.23 -3.50
CA GLU A 31 -8.08 -6.12 -3.21
C GLU A 31 -7.45 -5.58 -4.50
N ARG A 32 -7.02 -6.46 -5.42
CA ARG A 32 -6.48 -6.04 -6.72
C ARG A 32 -7.51 -5.38 -7.63
N ARG A 33 -8.80 -5.70 -7.45
CA ARG A 33 -9.90 -5.09 -8.21
C ARG A 33 -10.25 -3.70 -7.70
N TYR A 34 -10.26 -3.53 -6.37
CA TYR A 34 -10.76 -2.32 -5.72
C TYR A 34 -9.66 -1.43 -5.13
N LEU A 35 -8.40 -1.82 -5.23
CA LEU A 35 -7.24 -0.98 -4.93
C LEU A 35 -6.42 -0.80 -6.19
N SER A 36 -6.19 0.46 -6.53
CA SER A 36 -5.26 0.86 -7.58
C SER A 36 -3.86 0.27 -7.34
N GLN A 37 -3.04 0.23 -8.40
CA GLN A 37 -1.67 -0.24 -8.27
C GLN A 37 -0.86 0.66 -7.34
N GLU A 38 -1.14 1.95 -7.37
CA GLU A 38 -0.53 3.00 -6.57
C GLU A 38 -0.88 2.79 -5.09
N ALA A 39 -2.16 2.57 -4.77
CA ALA A 39 -2.60 2.28 -3.39
C ALA A 39 -1.96 1.00 -2.84
N ARG A 40 -1.88 -0.06 -3.66
CA ARG A 40 -1.20 -1.32 -3.26
C ARG A 40 0.29 -1.12 -3.02
N SER A 41 0.95 -0.33 -3.86
CA SER A 41 2.37 -0.01 -3.70
C SER A 41 2.62 0.78 -2.42
N LEU A 42 1.76 1.76 -2.12
CA LEU A 42 1.82 2.53 -0.87
C LEU A 42 1.63 1.63 0.35
N ALA A 43 0.68 0.70 0.30
CA ALA A 43 0.47 -0.26 1.38
C ALA A 43 1.70 -1.15 1.64
N VAL A 44 2.37 -1.63 0.59
CA VAL A 44 3.64 -2.37 0.70
C VAL A 44 4.72 -1.50 1.33
N CYS A 45 4.89 -0.27 0.88
CA CYS A 45 5.85 0.66 1.47
C CYS A 45 5.61 0.90 2.97
N LEU A 46 4.34 1.02 3.39
CA LEU A 46 3.97 1.20 4.80
C LEU A 46 4.21 -0.05 5.66
N MET A 47 4.12 -1.25 5.07
CA MET A 47 4.47 -2.49 5.76
C MET A 47 5.99 -2.67 5.87
N ASP A 48 6.73 -2.34 4.81
CA ASP A 48 8.18 -2.45 4.77
C ASP A 48 8.88 -1.38 5.64
N SER A 49 8.28 -0.20 5.82
CA SER A 49 8.85 0.88 6.63
C SER A 49 8.91 0.53 8.12
N GLN A 50 8.10 -0.43 8.59
CA GLN A 50 7.90 -0.78 10.00
C GLN A 50 7.57 0.44 10.89
N SER A 51 7.13 1.56 10.31
CA SER A 51 6.81 2.79 11.03
C SER A 51 5.51 2.69 11.83
N VAL A 52 4.65 1.76 11.41
CA VAL A 52 3.38 1.45 12.06
C VAL A 52 3.25 -0.07 12.22
N PRO A 53 2.45 -0.54 13.20
CA PRO A 53 2.13 -1.96 13.30
C PRO A 53 1.46 -2.45 12.01
N PRO A 54 1.82 -3.65 11.50
CA PRO A 54 1.24 -4.18 10.27
C PRO A 54 -0.28 -4.31 10.34
N GLU A 55 -0.85 -4.46 11.53
CA GLU A 55 -2.30 -4.51 11.78
C GLU A 55 -3.00 -3.21 11.38
N VAL A 56 -2.34 -2.06 11.51
CA VAL A 56 -2.89 -0.75 11.12
C VAL A 56 -3.02 -0.69 9.60
N THR A 57 -1.97 -1.10 8.89
CA THR A 57 -1.97 -1.13 7.42
C THR A 57 -2.96 -2.17 6.89
N GLU A 58 -3.06 -3.35 7.49
CA GLU A 58 -4.08 -4.35 7.15
C GLU A 58 -5.50 -3.81 7.32
N ARG A 59 -5.76 -3.10 8.42
CA ARG A 59 -7.07 -2.47 8.63
C ARG A 59 -7.36 -1.39 7.60
N ALA A 60 -6.38 -0.55 7.26
CA ALA A 60 -6.53 0.45 6.21
C ALA A 60 -6.86 -0.20 4.86
N ILE A 61 -6.20 -1.32 4.52
CA ILE A 61 -6.51 -2.13 3.32
C ILE A 61 -7.95 -2.64 3.36
N GLN A 62 -8.40 -3.17 4.50
CA GLN A 62 -9.78 -3.62 4.66
C GLN A 62 -10.80 -2.48 4.51
N GLN A 63 -10.55 -1.32 5.11
CA GLN A 63 -11.43 -0.15 4.98
C GLN A 63 -11.48 0.37 3.54
N ALA A 64 -10.32 0.42 2.86
CA ALA A 64 -10.25 0.83 1.46
C ALA A 64 -10.95 -0.18 0.55
N LEU A 65 -10.84 -1.48 0.84
CA LEU A 65 -11.59 -2.51 0.11
C LEU A 65 -13.11 -2.34 0.30
N VAL A 66 -13.58 -2.09 1.53
CA VAL A 66 -15.00 -1.80 1.79
C VAL A 66 -15.45 -0.58 1.01
N LEU A 67 -14.69 0.51 1.08
CA LEU A 67 -15.01 1.75 0.37
C LEU A 67 -15.07 1.53 -1.15
N GLY A 68 -14.11 0.82 -1.73
CA GLY A 68 -14.07 0.54 -3.16
C GLY A 68 -15.21 -0.38 -3.62
N VAL A 69 -15.60 -1.35 -2.80
CA VAL A 69 -16.79 -2.18 -3.06
C VAL A 69 -18.06 -1.33 -3.01
N MET A 70 -18.18 -0.42 -2.03
CA MET A 70 -19.34 0.47 -1.87
C MET A 70 -19.45 1.49 -3.01
N SER A 71 -18.33 2.08 -3.43
CA SER A 71 -18.31 3.07 -4.51
C SER A 71 -18.41 2.42 -5.90
N GLY A 72 -18.17 1.10 -5.99
CA GLY A 72 -18.06 0.40 -7.26
C GLY A 72 -16.83 0.81 -8.08
N SER A 73 -15.86 1.49 -7.46
CA SER A 73 -14.68 2.05 -8.11
C SER A 73 -13.40 1.69 -7.34
N PRO A 74 -12.26 1.54 -8.03
CA PRO A 74 -10.98 1.32 -7.36
C PRO A 74 -10.56 2.57 -6.58
N ILE A 75 -10.02 2.34 -5.38
CA ILE A 75 -9.46 3.37 -4.51
C ILE A 75 -8.05 3.72 -4.96
N ASP A 76 -7.81 5.01 -5.14
CA ASP A 76 -6.51 5.58 -5.50
C ASP A 76 -5.61 5.73 -4.26
N ALA A 77 -4.34 6.07 -4.49
CA ALA A 77 -3.37 6.22 -3.41
C ALA A 77 -3.74 7.33 -2.41
N SER A 78 -4.30 8.45 -2.88
CA SER A 78 -4.62 9.59 -2.00
C SER A 78 -5.76 9.27 -1.03
N THR A 79 -6.80 8.58 -1.52
CA THR A 79 -7.90 8.10 -0.67
C THR A 79 -7.41 7.02 0.29
N PHE A 80 -6.53 6.13 -0.15
CA PHE A 80 -5.93 5.12 0.72
C PHE A 80 -5.09 5.74 1.84
N GLU A 81 -4.27 6.75 1.53
CA GLU A 81 -3.47 7.49 2.52
C GLU A 81 -4.36 8.15 3.57
N SER A 82 -5.44 8.81 3.13
CA SER A 82 -6.43 9.41 4.04
C SER A 82 -7.09 8.39 4.97
N LEU A 83 -7.41 7.20 4.43
CA LEU A 83 -7.96 6.10 5.22
C LEU A 83 -6.93 5.54 6.21
N PHE A 84 -5.68 5.43 5.79
CA PHE A 84 -4.60 4.98 6.63
C PHE A 84 -4.37 5.94 7.80
N GLU A 85 -4.31 7.25 7.56
CA GLU A 85 -4.21 8.26 8.61
C GLU A 85 -5.39 8.19 9.58
N ALA A 86 -6.62 8.03 9.07
CA ALA A 86 -7.81 7.89 9.91
C ALA A 86 -7.74 6.65 10.83
N VAL A 87 -7.28 5.51 10.31
CA VAL A 87 -7.12 4.27 11.09
C VAL A 87 -5.94 4.35 12.07
N ALA A 88 -4.87 5.07 11.70
CA ALA A 88 -3.72 5.30 12.56
C ALA A 88 -4.06 6.23 13.74
N LEU A 89 -4.91 7.23 13.52
CA LEU A 89 -5.40 8.15 14.55
C LEU A 89 -6.46 7.50 15.45
N ASP A 90 -7.39 6.74 14.88
CA ASP A 90 -8.41 5.99 15.61
C ASP A 90 -8.40 4.51 15.20
N PRO A 91 -7.83 3.61 16.03
CA PRO A 91 -7.84 2.17 15.78
C PRO A 91 -9.24 1.54 15.72
N SER A 92 -10.27 2.25 16.21
CA SER A 92 -11.68 1.86 16.13
C SER A 92 -12.38 2.38 14.88
N PHE A 93 -11.69 3.16 14.05
CA PHE A 93 -12.24 3.71 12.81
C PHE A 93 -12.74 2.59 11.90
N LYS A 94 -14.00 2.71 11.49
CA LYS A 94 -14.64 1.81 10.54
C LYS A 94 -15.52 2.64 9.63
N VAL A 95 -15.41 2.40 8.32
CA VAL A 95 -16.35 2.88 7.33
C VAL A 95 -17.73 2.34 7.73
N PRO A 96 -18.71 3.21 8.01
CA PRO A 96 -20.02 2.78 8.48
C PRO A 96 -20.74 2.07 7.33
N PHE A 97 -20.68 0.74 7.33
CA PHE A 97 -21.32 -0.09 6.33
C PHE A 97 -22.25 -1.10 6.99
N ALA A 98 -23.49 -1.14 6.51
CA ALA A 98 -24.60 -1.90 7.10
C ALA A 98 -24.73 -3.33 6.53
N VAL A 99 -23.88 -3.74 5.59
CA VAL A 99 -23.98 -5.06 4.96
C VAL A 99 -22.76 -5.90 5.31
N SER A 100 -23.00 -7.13 5.75
CA SER A 100 -21.94 -8.10 6.04
C SER A 100 -21.29 -8.56 4.73
N ILE A 101 -20.36 -7.77 4.17
CA ILE A 101 -19.53 -8.26 3.07
C ILE A 101 -18.65 -9.37 3.63
N SER A 102 -18.70 -10.54 3.01
CA SER A 102 -17.70 -11.59 3.19
C SER A 102 -16.39 -11.08 2.57
N LEU A 103 -15.67 -10.25 3.33
CA LEU A 103 -14.34 -9.80 2.95
C LEU A 103 -13.40 -11.01 3.04
N PRO A 104 -12.41 -11.10 2.13
CA PRO A 104 -11.41 -12.14 2.24
C PRO A 104 -10.71 -12.02 3.61
N PRO A 105 -10.35 -13.15 4.26
CA PRO A 105 -9.45 -13.10 5.41
C PRO A 105 -8.16 -12.38 4.99
N SER A 106 -7.53 -11.68 5.94
CA SER A 106 -6.30 -10.89 5.76
C SER A 106 -5.31 -11.53 4.78
N GLY A 107 -4.63 -10.71 3.98
CA GLY A 107 -3.74 -11.18 2.91
C GLY A 107 -2.74 -12.24 3.36
N ASN A 108 -2.41 -13.18 2.46
CA ASN A 108 -1.43 -14.22 2.75
C ASN A 108 -0.02 -13.62 2.76
N TRP A 109 0.80 -14.00 3.73
CA TRP A 109 2.21 -13.61 3.82
C TRP A 109 3.08 -14.72 3.23
N VAL A 110 4.01 -14.37 2.35
CA VAL A 110 4.95 -15.33 1.74
C VAL A 110 6.38 -14.92 2.11
N CYS A 111 7.18 -15.90 2.54
CA CYS A 111 8.61 -15.77 2.85
C CYS A 111 9.45 -16.06 1.59
#